data_AF-A0A151BFK2-F1
#
_entry.id   AF-A0A151BFK2-F1
#
_cell.length_a   1.000
_cell.length_b   1.000
_cell.length_c   1.000
_cell.angle_alpha   90.00
_cell.angle_beta   90.00
_cell.angle_gamma   90.00
#
_symmetry.space_group_name_H-M   'P 1'
#
loop_
_entity.id
_entity.type
_entity.pdbx_description
1 polymer ?
#
loop_
_entity_poly.entity_id
_entity_poly.type
_entity_poly.pdbx_seq_one_letter_code
_entity_poly.pdbx_strand_id
1 'polypeptide(L)' 'GLLERGFSPGSLYCSLERRMRCGVGLCGHCQIGSRYVCLDGPVFSYEELRRLPDHGVRP' A
#
# COMPACT_ATOMS: atom_id res chain seq x y z
N GLY A 1 0.76 8.99 18.11
CA GLY A 1 1.14 7.84 17.23
C GLY A 1 2.65 7.74 17.05
N LEU A 2 3.16 6.79 16.24
CA LEU A 2 4.62 6.57 16.07
C LEU A 2 5.37 7.80 15.53
N LEU A 3 4.70 8.64 14.72
CA LEU A 3 5.25 9.91 14.24
C LEU A 3 5.52 10.92 15.37
N GLU A 4 4.61 11.03 16.33
CA GLU A 4 4.78 11.90 17.52
C GLU A 4 5.92 11.44 18.42
N ARG A 5 6.34 10.17 18.30
CA ARG A 5 7.47 9.58 19.03
C ARG A 5 8.81 9.76 18.32
N GLY A 6 8.85 10.50 17.20
CA GLY A 6 10.08 10.85 16.49
C GLY A 6 10.56 9.81 15.46
N PHE A 7 9.78 8.77 15.17
CA PHE A 7 10.15 7.82 14.11
C PHE A 7 9.98 8.46 12.72
N SER A 8 11.00 8.30 11.87
CA SER A 8 10.94 8.83 10.50
C SER A 8 9.93 8.05 9.65
N PRO A 9 9.21 8.69 8.71
CA PRO A 9 8.25 8.01 7.84
C PRO A 9 8.84 6.81 7.06
N GLY A 10 10.10 6.89 6.65
CA GLY A 10 10.78 5.78 5.94
C GLY A 10 11.13 4.59 6.84
N SER A 11 11.16 4.78 8.16
CA SER A 11 11.39 3.70 9.15
C SER A 11 10.10 3.04 9.66
N LEU A 12 8.94 3.53 9.20
CA LEU A 12 7.64 2.97 9.55
C LEU A 12 7.14 2.11 8.40
N TYR A 13 6.68 0.91 8.72
CA TYR A 13 6.14 -0.04 7.74
C TYR A 13 4.73 -0.47 8.16
N CYS A 14 3.86 -0.62 7.17
CA CYS A 14 2.48 -1.02 7.35
C CYS A 14 2.17 -2.21 6.44
N SER A 15 1.66 -3.30 7.03
CA SER A 15 1.05 -4.38 6.27
C SER A 15 -0.37 -3.95 5.90
N LEU A 16 -0.67 -3.89 4.60
CA LEU A 16 -1.97 -3.50 4.10
C LEU A 16 -2.88 -4.70 3.86
N GLU A 17 -4.12 -4.55 4.29
CA GLU A 17 -5.22 -5.44 3.91
C GLU A 17 -6.09 -4.74 2.85
N ARG A 18 -6.36 -5.44 1.75
CA ARG A 18 -7.26 -5.00 0.68
C ARG A 18 -8.08 -6.19 0.23
N ARG A 19 -9.22 -5.92 -0.42
CA ARG A 19 -10.03 -6.99 -1.02
C ARG A 19 -9.24 -7.64 -2.15
N MET A 20 -8.70 -8.83 -1.92
CA MET A 20 -8.04 -9.62 -2.95
C MET A 20 -9.05 -10.56 -3.61
N ARG A 21 -8.94 -10.72 -4.94
CA ARG A 21 -9.69 -11.74 -5.69
C ARG A 21 -8.74 -12.72 -6.36
N CYS A 22 -7.82 -12.24 -7.22
CA CYS A 22 -6.92 -13.13 -7.95
C CYS A 22 -5.60 -13.43 -7.24
N GLY A 23 -5.10 -12.55 -6.37
CA GLY A 23 -3.77 -12.71 -5.74
C GLY A 23 -2.56 -12.58 -6.68
N VAL A 24 -2.78 -12.50 -7.99
CA VAL A 24 -1.71 -12.49 -9.02
C VAL A 24 -1.72 -11.27 -9.95
N GLY A 25 -2.25 -10.12 -9.48
CA GLY A 25 -2.25 -8.86 -10.24
C GLY A 25 -3.24 -8.75 -11.42
N LEU A 26 -3.95 -9.81 -11.78
CA LEU A 26 -4.85 -9.81 -12.95
C LEU A 26 -6.13 -8.98 -12.79
N CYS A 27 -6.69 -8.90 -11.58
CA CYS A 27 -8.06 -8.37 -11.38
C CYS A 27 -8.15 -6.93 -10.87
N GLY A 28 -7.04 -6.32 -10.42
CA GLY A 28 -7.04 -4.94 -9.89
C GLY A 28 -7.73 -4.71 -8.54
N HIS A 29 -8.41 -5.70 -7.94
CA HIS A 29 -9.18 -5.48 -6.70
C HIS A 29 -8.33 -5.03 -5.50
N CYS A 30 -7.06 -5.42 -5.46
CA CYS A 30 -6.14 -5.05 -4.39
C CYS A 30 -5.27 -3.84 -4.75
N GLN A 31 -5.63 -3.06 -5.77
CA GLN A 31 -4.82 -1.95 -6.26
C GLN A 31 -4.91 -0.74 -5.31
N ILE A 32 -3.78 -0.08 -5.09
CA ILE A 32 -3.62 1.20 -4.40
C ILE A 32 -2.71 2.09 -5.26
N GLY A 33 -3.27 3.16 -5.83
CA GLY A 33 -2.57 3.93 -6.86
C GLY A 33 -2.11 3.06 -8.02
N SER A 34 -0.82 3.14 -8.34
CA SER A 34 -0.16 2.35 -9.37
C SER A 34 0.39 1.00 -8.86
N ARG A 35 0.14 0.64 -7.60
CA ARG A 35 0.65 -0.58 -6.96
C ARG A 35 -0.45 -1.61 -6.72
N TYR A 36 -0.10 -2.88 -6.70
CA TYR A 36 -0.96 -4.00 -6.35
C TYR A 36 -0.50 -4.59 -5.03
N VAL A 37 -1.35 -4.61 -4.00
CA VAL A 37 -0.97 -5.20 -2.70
C VAL A 37 -0.60 -6.68 -2.82
N CYS A 38 -1.18 -7.43 -3.76
CA CYS A 38 -0.84 -8.84 -3.97
C CYS A 38 0.48 -9.10 -4.75
N LEU A 39 1.07 -8.07 -5.38
CA LEU A 39 2.34 -8.20 -6.13
C LEU A 39 3.46 -7.36 -5.53
N ASP A 40 3.18 -6.09 -5.23
CA ASP A 40 4.12 -5.13 -4.66
C ASP A 40 4.17 -5.18 -3.12
N GLY A 41 3.11 -5.71 -2.49
CA GLY A 41 2.90 -5.71 -1.05
C GLY A 41 3.06 -7.09 -0.40
N PRO A 42 2.52 -7.31 0.81
CA PRO A 42 1.54 -6.47 1.51
C PRO A 42 2.17 -5.36 2.37
N VAL A 43 3.49 -5.36 2.56
CA VAL A 43 4.18 -4.43 3.45
C VAL A 43 4.76 -3.27 2.66
N PHE A 44 4.39 -2.04 3.04
CA PHE A 44 4.87 -0.80 2.43
C PHE A 44 5.41 0.12 3.51
N SER A 45 6.39 0.96 3.17
CA SER A 45 6.79 2.05 4.06
C SER A 45 5.69 3.10 4.15
N TYR A 46 5.58 3.76 5.30
CA TYR A 46 4.63 4.84 5.50
C TYR A 46 4.94 6.02 4.57
N GLU A 47 6.20 6.22 4.20
CA GLU A 47 6.60 7.20 3.19
C GLU A 47 6.02 6.88 1.80
N GLU A 48 6.06 5.62 1.35
CA GLU A 48 5.44 5.20 0.09
C GLU A 48 3.93 5.40 0.11
N LEU A 49 3.27 4.99 1.21
CA LEU A 49 1.83 5.10 1.34
C LEU A 49 1.35 6.57 1.30
N ARG A 50 2.13 7.51 1.83
CA ARG A 50 1.81 8.94 1.75
C ARG A 50 1.85 9.51 0.32
N ARG A 51 2.50 8.83 -0.61
CA ARG A 51 2.64 9.25 -2.02
C ARG A 51 1.62 8.58 -2.93
N LEU A 52 0.92 7.55 -2.45
CA LEU A 52 -0.07 6.80 -3.21
C LEU A 52 -1.48 7.32 -2.91
N PRO A 53 -2.36 7.44 -3.92
CA PRO A 53 -3.77 7.65 -3.67
C PRO A 53 -4.40 6.37 -3.08
N ASP A 54 -5.44 6.53 -2.26
CA ASP A 54 -6.11 5.40 -1.62
C ASP A 54 -6.94 4.54 -2.60
N HIS A 55 -7.35 5.14 -3.73
CA HIS A 55 -8.05 4.45 -4.82
C HIS A 55 -7.09 3.78 -5.80
N GLY A 56 -7.55 2.72 -6.47
CA GLY A 56 -6.83 2.14 -7.61
C GLY A 56 -6.90 3.07 -8.82
N VAL A 57 -5.86 3.08 -9.64
CA VAL A 57 -5.87 3.78 -10.92
C VAL A 57 -6.44 2.84 -11.97
N ARG A 58 -7.74 3.00 -12.27
CA ARG A 58 -8.32 2.44 -13.49
C ARG A 58 -7.77 3.25 -14.68
N PRO A 59 -7.42 2.63 -15.82
CA PRO A 59 -7.42 3.37 -17.08
C PRO A 59 -8.83 3.88 -17.40
#